data_AF-W9IED4-F1
#
_entry.id   AF-W9IED4-F1
#
_cell.length_a   1.000
_cell.length_b   1.000
_cell.length_c   1.000
_cell.angle_alpha   90.00
_cell.angle_beta   90.00
_cell.angle_gamma   90.00
#
_symmetry.space_group_name_H-M   'P 1'
#
loop_
_entity.id
_entity.type
_entity.pdbx_description
1 polymer ?
#
loop_
_entity_poly.entity_id
_entity_poly.type
_entity_poly.pdbx_seq_one_letter_code
_entity_poly.pdbx_strand_id
1 'polypeptide(L)'
;MAVLDEVPLVTARVRVAGELATEYDPLDNQESVINLDKEGTKIPTRNCYIESKSGAEFAVEVTVSDKYRLPHSHDTLIAEVSIDGQVMESCYIRTPFSPGMPSTIVISSAEFLAEKERVVARKFVFAPITKTSDHISTDRLNNDIKRAETLGTIRLLLTTGRFEGPCFKKPPSWHGGRDVELAEKALKGRAISHATLLAETDKKQYLNRSTIGHSRLLGEIFFRYRSYRMLLHRCIHLLLRRHFLTFNAEALQHEMIIPRTPSPKLSATAGLDEDSLSHLSESDIRRLALERLHDTQVRQLFELRQLRTSKTWLARPSAVTFSGLLY
;
A
#
# COMPACT_ATOMS: atom_id res chain seq x y z
N MET A 1 -2.94 -0.52 13.08
CA MET A 1 -4.36 -0.91 13.03
C MET A 1 -5.14 0.35 12.76
N ALA A 2 -5.85 0.40 11.63
CA ALA A 2 -6.59 1.58 11.24
C ALA A 2 -8.00 1.51 11.83
N VAL A 3 -8.38 2.59 12.50
CA VAL A 3 -9.66 2.74 13.17
C VAL A 3 -10.19 4.12 12.81
N LEU A 4 -11.50 4.21 12.57
CA LEU A 4 -12.21 5.48 12.52
C LEU A 4 -12.62 5.83 13.94
N ASP A 5 -12.23 7.00 14.43
CA ASP A 5 -12.48 7.42 15.82
C ASP A 5 -13.99 7.45 16.14
N GLU A 6 -14.80 7.76 15.13
CA GLU A 6 -16.26 7.81 15.19
C GLU A 6 -16.91 6.41 15.18
N VAL A 7 -16.17 5.37 14.76
CA VAL A 7 -16.66 3.98 14.68
C VAL A 7 -15.60 3.00 15.22
N PRO A 8 -15.22 3.09 16.51
CA PRO A 8 -14.06 2.39 17.05
C PRO A 8 -14.21 0.87 17.14
N LEU A 9 -15.45 0.37 17.02
CA LEU A 9 -15.77 -1.06 17.05
C LEU A 9 -15.66 -1.74 15.67
N VAL A 10 -15.31 -0.97 14.63
CA VAL A 10 -14.98 -1.47 13.29
C VAL A 10 -13.52 -1.12 13.03
N THR A 11 -12.70 -2.13 12.77
CA THR A 11 -11.26 -1.96 12.55
C THR A 11 -10.86 -2.53 11.20
N ALA A 12 -9.87 -1.90 10.58
CA ALA A 12 -9.32 -2.35 9.30
C ALA A 12 -7.80 -2.54 9.40
N ARG A 13 -7.30 -3.56 8.72
CA ARG A 13 -5.87 -3.89 8.64
C ARG A 13 -5.53 -4.35 7.24
N VAL A 14 -4.26 -4.22 6.87
CA VAL A 14 -3.73 -4.83 5.64
C VAL A 14 -2.74 -5.91 6.01
N ARG A 15 -2.87 -7.07 5.34
CA ARG A 15 -1.89 -8.16 5.39
C ARG A 15 -1.02 -8.09 4.15
N VAL A 16 0.30 -8.19 4.28
CA VAL A 16 1.26 -8.24 3.18
C VAL A 16 2.10 -9.49 3.34
N ALA A 17 2.16 -10.33 2.30
CA ALA A 17 2.77 -11.65 2.34
C ALA A 17 2.25 -12.53 3.50
N GLY A 18 0.96 -12.39 3.84
CA GLY A 18 0.33 -13.13 4.94
C GLY A 18 0.56 -12.56 6.35
N GLU A 19 1.43 -11.56 6.52
CA GLU A 19 1.72 -10.93 7.80
C GLU A 19 0.98 -9.60 7.95
N LEU A 20 0.70 -9.17 9.18
CA LEU A 20 0.10 -7.86 9.43
C LEU A 20 1.09 -6.75 9.02
N ALA A 21 0.65 -5.84 8.16
CA ALA A 21 1.46 -4.71 7.75
C ALA A 21 1.66 -3.74 8.92
N THR A 22 2.89 -3.22 9.05
CA THR A 22 3.15 -2.08 9.92
C THR A 22 2.49 -0.85 9.29
N GLU A 23 1.61 -0.21 10.06
CA GLU A 23 0.94 1.03 9.68
C GLU A 23 1.67 2.24 10.29
N TYR A 24 1.88 3.26 9.48
CA TYR A 24 2.54 4.51 9.88
C TYR A 24 1.56 5.67 9.72
N ASP A 25 1.57 6.58 10.68
CA ASP A 25 0.73 7.78 10.60
C ASP A 25 1.19 8.72 9.47
N PRO A 26 0.25 9.41 8.81
CA PRO A 26 0.60 10.50 7.92
C PRO A 26 1.29 11.58 8.77
N LEU A 27 2.44 12.06 8.31
CA LEU A 27 3.14 13.17 8.96
C LEU A 27 2.28 14.44 8.79
N ASP A 28 2.19 15.26 9.84
CA ASP A 28 1.24 16.39 10.08
C ASP A 28 1.03 17.42 8.95
N ASN A 29 1.78 17.34 7.85
CA ASN A 29 1.74 18.30 6.74
C ASN A 29 0.91 17.84 5.53
N GLN A 30 0.16 16.74 5.66
CA GLN A 30 -0.73 16.28 4.60
C GLN A 30 -2.15 16.58 5.04
N GLU A 31 -2.67 17.74 4.61
CA GLU A 31 -4.06 18.14 4.84
C GLU A 31 -4.97 16.94 4.55
N SER A 32 -5.66 16.47 5.59
CA SER A 32 -6.73 15.52 5.41
C SER A 32 -7.75 16.19 4.51
N VAL A 33 -7.87 15.76 3.26
CA VAL A 33 -8.92 16.23 2.37
C VAL A 33 -10.23 16.01 3.12
N ILE A 34 -10.93 17.12 3.43
CA ILE A 34 -12.21 17.06 4.11
C ILE A 34 -13.22 16.58 3.07
N ASN A 35 -13.47 15.28 3.07
CA ASN A 35 -14.54 14.71 2.28
C ASN A 35 -15.87 15.04 2.98
N LEU A 36 -16.78 15.69 2.28
CA LEU A 36 -18.14 15.97 2.74
C LEU A 36 -19.10 14.98 2.07
N ASP A 37 -20.11 14.51 2.79
CA ASP A 37 -21.22 13.76 2.19
C ASP A 37 -22.16 14.68 1.39
N LYS A 38 -23.22 14.12 0.82
CA LYS A 38 -24.17 14.87 -0.02
C LYS A 38 -24.91 15.95 0.77
N GLU A 39 -24.95 15.80 2.08
CA GLU A 39 -25.60 16.65 3.06
C GLU A 39 -24.64 17.69 3.66
N GLY A 40 -23.37 17.70 3.24
CA GLY A 40 -22.35 18.65 3.70
C GLY A 40 -21.72 18.29 5.05
N THR A 41 -21.92 17.06 5.54
CA THR A 41 -21.32 16.54 6.77
C THR A 41 -19.94 15.98 6.50
N LYS A 42 -18.99 16.26 7.39
CA LYS A 42 -17.64 15.68 7.33
C LYS A 42 -17.72 14.16 7.41
N ILE A 43 -17.15 13.50 6.40
CA ILE A 43 -16.99 12.05 6.35
C ILE A 43 -15.82 11.66 7.26
N PRO A 44 -16.05 10.80 8.27
CA PRO A 44 -14.98 10.19 9.05
C PRO A 44 -13.93 9.58 8.14
N THR A 45 -12.69 10.04 8.25
CA THR A 45 -11.62 9.65 7.32
C THR A 45 -10.34 9.35 8.07
N ARG A 46 -9.75 8.18 7.82
CA ARG A 46 -8.43 7.79 8.34
C ARG A 46 -7.45 7.59 7.20
N ASN A 47 -6.31 8.26 7.26
CA ASN A 47 -5.18 8.00 6.35
C ASN A 47 -4.06 7.31 7.13
N CYS A 48 -3.41 6.32 6.54
CA CYS A 48 -2.19 5.71 7.06
C CYS A 48 -1.31 5.22 5.91
N TYR A 49 -0.04 4.96 6.20
CA TYR A 49 0.94 4.43 5.27
C TYR A 49 1.27 2.99 5.60
N ILE A 50 1.49 2.17 4.57
CA ILE A 50 1.99 0.79 4.72
C ILE A 50 3.15 0.55 3.75
N GLU A 51 3.97 -0.44 4.07
CA GLU A 51 5.04 -0.86 3.18
C GLU A 51 4.50 -1.76 2.05
N SER A 52 4.83 -1.44 0.79
CA SER A 52 4.65 -2.33 -0.35
C SER A 52 5.94 -3.06 -0.68
N LYS A 53 5.85 -4.38 -0.90
CA LYS A 53 6.95 -5.24 -1.32
C LYS A 53 6.63 -5.85 -2.68
N SER A 54 7.50 -5.68 -3.68
CA SER A 54 7.27 -6.20 -5.03
C SER A 54 7.01 -7.71 -5.01
N GLY A 55 6.02 -8.17 -5.76
CA GLY A 55 5.60 -9.57 -5.83
C GLY A 55 4.83 -10.07 -4.61
N ALA A 56 4.70 -9.28 -3.54
CA ALA A 56 3.97 -9.71 -2.36
C ALA A 56 2.46 -9.62 -2.57
N GLU A 57 1.76 -10.72 -2.27
CA GLU A 57 0.30 -10.73 -2.14
C GLU A 57 -0.13 -9.86 -0.97
N PHE A 58 -1.29 -9.21 -1.07
CA PHE A 58 -1.87 -8.50 0.05
C PHE A 58 -3.38 -8.72 0.17
N ALA A 59 -3.91 -8.48 1.37
CA ALA A 59 -5.33 -8.59 1.67
C ALA A 59 -5.78 -7.50 2.64
N VAL A 60 -7.01 -7.04 2.49
CA VAL A 60 -7.66 -6.11 3.43
C VAL A 60 -8.53 -6.91 4.39
N GLU A 61 -8.29 -6.76 5.68
CA GLU A 61 -9.02 -7.42 6.75
C GLU A 61 -9.90 -6.38 7.46
N VAL A 62 -11.19 -6.62 7.54
CA VAL A 62 -12.14 -5.79 8.28
C VAL A 62 -12.75 -6.61 9.39
N THR A 63 -12.62 -6.13 10.63
CA THR A 63 -13.10 -6.81 11.82
C THR A 63 -14.10 -5.93 12.56
N VAL A 64 -15.24 -6.51 12.89
CA VAL A 64 -16.36 -5.86 13.59
C VAL A 64 -16.54 -6.54 14.94
N SER A 65 -16.50 -5.76 16.02
CA SER A 65 -16.82 -6.29 17.35
C SER A 65 -18.28 -6.73 17.42
N ASP A 66 -18.53 -7.81 18.15
CA ASP A 66 -19.85 -8.28 18.56
C ASP A 66 -20.70 -7.22 19.31
N LYS A 67 -20.04 -6.22 19.91
CA LYS A 67 -20.68 -5.09 20.59
C LYS A 67 -21.16 -4.00 19.65
N TYR A 68 -20.74 -4.02 18.38
CA TYR A 68 -21.14 -3.00 17.41
C TYR A 68 -22.65 -3.08 17.16
N ARG A 69 -23.32 -1.93 17.18
CA ARG A 69 -24.76 -1.83 16.91
C ARG A 69 -24.96 -1.03 15.63
N LEU A 70 -25.58 -1.68 14.66
CA LEU A 70 -25.99 -1.02 13.43
C LEU A 70 -27.10 0.00 13.71
N PRO A 71 -27.18 1.10 12.94
CA PRO A 71 -28.31 2.02 13.01
C PRO A 71 -29.64 1.31 12.82
N HIS A 72 -30.68 1.74 13.55
CA HIS A 72 -31.98 1.08 13.80
C HIS A 72 -32.60 0.21 12.68
N SER A 73 -32.49 0.59 11.40
CA SER A 73 -33.09 -0.15 10.27
C SER A 73 -32.08 -0.96 9.44
N HIS A 74 -30.80 -0.88 9.77
CA HIS A 74 -29.72 -1.51 9.04
C HIS A 74 -29.41 -2.87 9.67
N ASP A 75 -29.23 -3.88 8.83
CA ASP A 75 -28.91 -5.24 9.23
C ASP A 75 -27.55 -5.69 8.70
N THR A 76 -26.87 -4.84 7.92
CA THR A 76 -25.66 -5.20 7.19
C THR A 76 -24.60 -4.08 7.26
N LEU A 77 -23.34 -4.47 7.55
CA LEU A 77 -22.15 -3.64 7.32
C LEU A 77 -21.50 -4.05 6.00
N ILE A 78 -21.08 -3.09 5.20
CA ILE A 78 -20.41 -3.31 3.90
C ILE A 78 -19.02 -2.67 3.92
N ALA A 79 -18.06 -3.42 3.40
CA ALA A 79 -16.70 -3.01 3.13
C ALA A 79 -16.47 -3.06 1.62
N GLU A 80 -16.37 -1.90 0.98
CA GLU A 80 -15.96 -1.79 -0.42
C GLU A 80 -14.48 -1.42 -0.51
N VAL A 81 -13.70 -2.23 -1.22
CA VAL A 81 -12.28 -2.00 -1.45
C VAL A 81 -12.08 -1.48 -2.86
N SER A 82 -11.48 -0.29 -2.95
CA SER A 82 -10.96 0.26 -4.20
C SER A 82 -9.44 0.31 -4.13
N ILE A 83 -8.76 -0.10 -5.20
CA ILE A 83 -7.30 -0.10 -5.27
C ILE A 83 -6.89 0.71 -6.49
N ASP A 84 -5.95 1.63 -6.31
CA ASP A 84 -5.44 2.51 -7.36
C ASP A 84 -6.54 3.33 -8.08
N GLY A 85 -7.65 3.58 -7.40
CA GLY A 85 -8.81 4.33 -7.92
C GLY A 85 -9.88 3.48 -8.61
N GLN A 86 -9.69 2.17 -8.72
CA GLN A 86 -10.67 1.25 -9.28
C GLN A 86 -11.33 0.41 -8.17
N VAL A 87 -12.66 0.30 -8.20
CA VAL A 87 -13.41 -0.56 -7.27
C VAL A 87 -13.11 -2.02 -7.61
N MET A 88 -12.63 -2.77 -6.62
CA MET A 88 -12.22 -4.17 -6.78
C MET A 88 -13.31 -5.12 -6.32
N GLU A 89 -13.70 -5.01 -5.05
CA GLU A 89 -14.63 -5.95 -4.42
C GLU A 89 -15.44 -5.27 -3.31
N SER A 90 -16.64 -5.78 -3.07
CA SER A 90 -17.49 -5.37 -1.96
C SER A 90 -17.94 -6.61 -1.18
N CYS A 91 -17.63 -6.64 0.11
CA CYS A 91 -18.00 -7.71 1.02
C CYS A 91 -18.88 -7.15 2.14
N TYR A 92 -19.68 -8.01 2.76
CA TYR A 92 -20.60 -7.58 3.80
C TYR A 92 -20.66 -8.56 4.97
N ILE A 93 -21.04 -8.03 6.13
CA ILE A 93 -21.30 -8.78 7.36
C ILE A 93 -22.73 -8.49 7.79
N ARG A 94 -23.55 -9.54 7.89
CA ARG A 94 -24.95 -9.43 8.34
C ARG A 94 -25.05 -9.62 9.84
N THR A 95 -26.05 -8.98 10.42
CA THR A 95 -26.46 -9.15 11.83
C THR A 95 -27.55 -10.22 11.96
N PRO A 96 -27.72 -10.82 13.16
CA PRO A 96 -26.98 -10.58 14.40
C PRO A 96 -25.51 -11.05 14.32
N PHE A 97 -24.61 -10.32 14.97
CA PHE A 97 -23.24 -10.78 15.17
C PHE A 97 -23.22 -11.93 16.18
N SER A 98 -22.30 -12.87 16.02
CA SER A 98 -22.10 -13.97 16.97
C SER A 98 -21.72 -13.40 18.34
N PRO A 99 -22.48 -13.68 19.41
CA PRO A 99 -22.18 -13.16 20.74
C PRO A 99 -20.77 -13.58 21.21
N GLY A 100 -19.99 -12.63 21.73
CA GLY A 100 -18.65 -12.89 22.27
C GLY A 100 -17.55 -13.10 21.23
N MET A 101 -17.87 -13.08 19.93
CA MET A 101 -16.90 -13.30 18.85
C MET A 101 -16.97 -12.18 17.81
N PRO A 102 -15.84 -11.52 17.49
CA PRO A 102 -15.82 -10.54 16.42
C PRO A 102 -16.04 -11.23 15.06
N SER A 103 -16.70 -10.52 14.15
CA SER A 103 -16.86 -10.95 12.76
C SER A 103 -15.77 -10.33 11.89
N THR A 104 -15.01 -11.17 11.19
CA THR A 104 -13.91 -10.73 10.32
C THR A 104 -14.16 -11.16 8.87
N ILE A 105 -13.98 -10.22 7.93
CA ILE A 105 -13.93 -10.49 6.50
C ILE A 105 -12.53 -10.19 5.97
N VAL A 106 -12.06 -11.02 5.03
CA VAL A 106 -10.75 -10.87 4.38
C VAL A 106 -10.96 -10.77 2.88
N ILE A 107 -10.56 -9.62 2.32
CA ILE A 107 -10.67 -9.30 0.91
C ILE A 107 -9.26 -9.40 0.31
N SER A 108 -8.97 -10.55 -0.29
CA SER A 108 -7.65 -10.88 -0.86
C SER A 108 -7.61 -10.92 -2.39
N SER A 109 -8.79 -10.84 -3.02
CA SER A 109 -8.99 -11.05 -4.45
C SER A 109 -10.27 -10.38 -4.91
N ALA A 110 -10.38 -10.16 -6.21
CA ALA A 110 -11.61 -9.72 -6.86
C ALA A 110 -11.98 -10.66 -8.03
N GLU A 111 -13.26 -10.77 -8.31
CA GLU A 111 -13.80 -11.57 -9.41
C GLU A 111 -13.96 -10.74 -10.69
N PHE A 112 -13.51 -11.29 -11.82
CA PHE A 112 -13.58 -10.66 -13.12
C PHE A 112 -14.18 -11.59 -14.17
N LEU A 113 -14.84 -11.00 -15.16
CA LEU A 113 -15.26 -11.73 -16.35
C LEU A 113 -14.06 -11.86 -17.30
N ALA A 114 -13.60 -13.09 -17.50
CA ALA A 114 -12.59 -13.46 -18.49
C ALA A 114 -13.21 -13.78 -19.85
N GLU A 115 -12.34 -13.93 -20.86
CA GLU A 115 -12.74 -14.40 -22.19
C GLU A 115 -13.48 -15.75 -22.08
N LYS A 116 -14.52 -15.92 -22.90
CA LYS A 116 -15.45 -17.08 -22.89
C LYS A 116 -16.41 -17.13 -21.68
N GLU A 117 -16.75 -15.96 -21.12
CA GLU A 117 -17.73 -15.80 -20.04
C GLU A 117 -17.40 -16.54 -18.73
N ARG A 118 -16.14 -16.96 -18.56
CA ARG A 118 -15.68 -17.57 -17.31
C ARG A 118 -15.40 -16.48 -16.29
N VAL A 119 -15.86 -16.65 -15.07
CA VAL A 119 -15.48 -15.78 -13.96
C VAL A 119 -14.19 -16.30 -13.36
N VAL A 120 -13.20 -15.44 -13.25
CA VAL A 120 -11.90 -15.75 -12.63
C VAL A 120 -11.71 -14.87 -11.40
N ALA A 121 -11.31 -15.48 -10.29
CA ALA A 121 -10.82 -14.72 -9.15
C ALA A 121 -9.35 -14.35 -9.41
N ARG A 122 -8.94 -13.13 -9.03
CA ARG A 122 -7.55 -12.71 -9.07
C ARG A 122 -7.13 -12.05 -7.76
N LYS A 123 -5.97 -12.45 -7.24
CA LYS A 123 -5.40 -11.93 -6.01
C LYS A 123 -4.74 -10.58 -6.23
N PHE A 124 -4.67 -9.78 -5.17
CA PHE A 124 -3.97 -8.51 -5.19
C PHE A 124 -2.48 -8.70 -4.91
N VAL A 125 -1.64 -8.18 -5.80
CA VAL A 125 -0.17 -8.29 -5.70
C VAL A 125 0.45 -6.92 -5.93
N PHE A 126 1.39 -6.52 -5.08
CA PHE A 126 2.16 -5.30 -5.34
C PHE A 126 3.17 -5.54 -6.45
N ALA A 127 3.27 -4.59 -7.39
CA ALA A 127 4.19 -4.68 -8.52
C ALA A 127 4.90 -3.35 -8.74
N PRO A 128 6.16 -3.37 -9.22
CA PRO A 128 6.85 -2.14 -9.60
C PRO A 128 6.14 -1.44 -10.76
N ILE A 129 6.16 -0.11 -10.76
CA ILE A 129 5.68 0.70 -11.88
C ILE A 129 6.77 0.75 -12.96
N THR A 130 6.40 0.40 -14.19
CA THR A 130 7.29 0.55 -15.36
C THR A 130 7.23 1.99 -15.82
N LYS A 131 8.38 2.66 -15.87
CA LYS A 131 8.48 4.05 -16.34
C LYS A 131 8.85 4.06 -17.80
N THR A 132 8.09 4.80 -18.60
CA THR A 132 8.43 5.02 -20.01
C THR A 132 9.00 6.42 -20.18
N SER A 133 10.25 6.48 -20.65
CA SER A 133 10.80 7.69 -21.24
C SER A 133 10.30 7.79 -22.68
N ASP A 134 10.04 9.02 -23.12
CA ASP A 134 9.90 9.42 -24.53
C ASP A 134 8.48 9.55 -25.13
N HIS A 135 8.41 10.48 -26.09
CA HIS A 135 7.32 10.95 -26.97
C HIS A 135 5.91 10.33 -26.84
N ILE A 136 5.28 10.48 -25.68
CA ILE A 136 3.84 10.24 -25.53
C ILE A 136 3.02 11.44 -26.01
N SER A 137 1.84 11.17 -26.56
CA SER A 137 0.87 12.21 -26.89
C SER A 137 0.45 12.98 -25.62
N THR A 138 0.02 14.22 -25.80
CA THR A 138 -0.53 15.05 -24.71
C THR A 138 -1.71 14.37 -24.02
N ASP A 139 -2.56 13.69 -24.77
CA ASP A 139 -3.72 12.98 -24.24
C ASP A 139 -3.33 11.78 -23.39
N ARG A 140 -2.33 11.00 -23.82
CA ARG A 140 -1.80 9.89 -23.02
C ARG A 140 -1.16 10.42 -21.73
N LEU A 141 -0.37 11.49 -21.81
CA LEU A 141 0.23 12.12 -20.63
C LEU A 141 -0.84 12.59 -19.63
N ASN A 142 -1.89 13.25 -20.09
CA ASN A 142 -2.98 13.72 -19.23
C ASN A 142 -3.72 12.56 -18.56
N ASN A 143 -3.93 11.46 -19.28
CA ASN A 143 -4.53 10.25 -18.70
C ASN A 143 -3.60 9.61 -17.66
N ASP A 144 -2.30 9.54 -17.92
CA ASP A 144 -1.32 9.01 -16.97
C ASP A 144 -1.21 9.89 -15.72
N ILE A 145 -1.31 11.22 -15.85
CA ILE A 145 -1.37 12.16 -14.71
C ILE A 145 -2.59 11.86 -13.83
N LYS A 146 -3.77 11.71 -14.44
CA LYS A 146 -5.00 11.35 -13.71
C LYS A 146 -4.88 9.99 -13.02
N ARG A 147 -4.33 8.99 -13.72
CA ARG A 147 -4.07 7.66 -13.11
C ARG A 147 -3.13 7.79 -11.91
N ALA A 148 -2.09 8.62 -12.02
CA ALA A 148 -1.11 8.83 -10.96
C ALA A 148 -1.68 9.52 -9.69
N GLU A 149 -2.88 10.09 -9.75
CA GLU A 149 -3.56 10.68 -8.58
C GLU A 149 -4.04 9.63 -7.59
N THR A 150 -4.57 8.53 -8.09
CA THR A 150 -5.16 7.46 -7.27
C THR A 150 -4.19 6.33 -6.96
N LEU A 151 -3.09 6.23 -7.71
CA LEU A 151 -2.06 5.20 -7.52
C LEU A 151 -1.44 5.18 -6.13
N GLY A 152 -1.05 3.97 -5.72
CA GLY A 152 -0.43 3.73 -4.43
C GLY A 152 -1.42 3.83 -3.28
N THR A 153 -2.71 3.60 -3.53
CA THR A 153 -3.77 3.80 -2.53
C THR A 153 -4.73 2.61 -2.54
N ILE A 154 -4.95 2.03 -1.36
CA ILE A 154 -6.06 1.13 -1.08
C ILE A 154 -7.07 1.95 -0.28
N ARG A 155 -8.24 2.20 -0.87
CA ARG A 155 -9.38 2.87 -0.22
C ARG A 155 -10.36 1.80 0.25
N LEU A 156 -10.69 1.85 1.54
CA LEU A 156 -11.75 1.07 2.15
C LEU A 156 -12.90 2.01 2.49
N LEU A 157 -14.04 1.82 1.83
CA LEU A 157 -15.28 2.54 2.07
C LEU A 157 -16.18 1.68 2.95
N LEU A 158 -16.51 2.18 4.15
CA LEU A 158 -17.37 1.50 5.10
C LEU A 158 -18.78 2.09 5.06
N THR A 159 -19.77 1.26 4.77
CA THR A 159 -21.18 1.66 4.78
C THR A 159 -22.02 0.69 5.59
N THR A 160 -23.20 1.12 6.01
CA THR A 160 -24.23 0.26 6.59
C THR A 160 -25.47 0.34 5.74
N GLY A 161 -26.30 -0.69 5.74
CA GLY A 161 -27.56 -0.65 5.00
C GLY A 161 -28.46 -1.83 5.33
N ARG A 162 -29.50 -1.97 4.53
CA ARG A 162 -30.48 -3.05 4.63
C ARG A 162 -30.27 -4.05 3.50
N PHE A 163 -30.13 -5.32 3.84
CA PHE A 163 -30.07 -6.39 2.86
C PHE A 163 -31.42 -6.56 2.17
N GLU A 164 -31.44 -6.45 0.84
CA GLU A 164 -32.65 -6.57 0.03
C GLU A 164 -32.74 -7.90 -0.73
N GLY A 165 -31.64 -8.66 -0.80
CA GLY A 165 -31.62 -9.97 -1.44
C GLY A 165 -30.35 -10.23 -2.25
N PRO A 166 -30.14 -11.49 -2.68
CA PRO A 166 -29.09 -11.81 -3.64
C PRO A 166 -29.37 -11.17 -5.00
N CYS A 167 -28.32 -10.79 -5.72
CA CYS A 167 -28.44 -10.32 -7.10
C CYS A 167 -27.29 -10.83 -7.98
N PHE A 168 -27.59 -11.06 -9.25
CA PHE A 168 -26.60 -11.45 -10.25
C PHE A 168 -26.11 -10.20 -10.99
N LYS A 169 -25.23 -9.42 -10.34
CA LYS A 169 -24.50 -8.36 -11.07
C LYS A 169 -23.36 -9.00 -11.84
N LYS A 170 -23.24 -8.68 -13.13
CA LYS A 170 -22.10 -9.11 -13.94
C LYS A 170 -20.81 -8.59 -13.30
N PRO A 171 -19.78 -9.44 -13.09
CA PRO A 171 -18.48 -8.97 -12.66
C PRO A 171 -17.93 -7.93 -13.64
N PRO A 172 -17.04 -7.03 -13.18
CA PRO A 172 -16.36 -6.12 -14.08
C PRO A 172 -15.61 -6.91 -15.16
N SER A 173 -15.62 -6.38 -16.39
CA SER A 173 -14.79 -6.89 -17.47
C SER A 173 -13.33 -6.52 -17.20
N TRP A 174 -12.43 -7.49 -17.32
CA TRP A 174 -11.00 -7.25 -17.17
C TRP A 174 -10.29 -7.34 -18.52
N HIS A 175 -9.59 -6.28 -18.89
CA HIS A 175 -8.77 -6.21 -20.10
C HIS A 175 -7.28 -6.37 -19.77
N GLY A 176 -6.90 -7.54 -19.27
CA GLY A 176 -5.50 -7.95 -19.08
C GLY A 176 -4.72 -7.15 -18.02
N GLY A 177 -3.89 -7.83 -17.24
CA GLY A 177 -2.89 -7.18 -16.39
C GLY A 177 -1.83 -6.55 -17.26
N ARG A 178 -2.07 -5.31 -17.70
CA ARG A 178 -0.99 -4.51 -18.22
C ARG A 178 -0.08 -4.20 -17.05
N ASP A 179 1.21 -4.43 -17.27
CA ASP A 179 2.24 -3.71 -16.52
C ASP A 179 1.79 -2.26 -16.38
N VAL A 180 1.85 -1.73 -15.16
CA VAL A 180 1.45 -0.35 -14.91
C VAL A 180 2.54 0.54 -15.48
N GLU A 181 2.48 0.71 -16.79
CA GLU A 181 3.34 1.57 -17.57
C GLU A 181 2.78 2.99 -17.50
N LEU A 182 3.62 3.90 -17.02
CA LEU A 182 3.26 5.31 -16.87
C LEU A 182 4.40 6.19 -17.37
N ALA A 183 4.01 7.31 -17.96
CA ALA A 183 4.91 8.40 -18.25
C ALA A 183 5.72 8.80 -17.01
N GLU A 184 7.04 8.86 -17.12
CA GLU A 184 7.88 9.37 -16.02
C GLU A 184 7.45 10.79 -15.60
N LYS A 185 7.03 11.62 -16.57
CA LYS A 185 6.49 12.97 -16.33
C LYS A 185 5.23 12.97 -15.47
N ALA A 186 4.37 11.96 -15.56
CA ALA A 186 3.14 11.87 -14.76
C ALA A 186 3.42 11.52 -13.29
N LEU A 187 4.55 10.86 -13.03
CA LEU A 187 4.98 10.48 -11.67
C LEU A 187 5.85 11.56 -11.01
N LYS A 188 6.21 12.62 -11.73
CA LYS A 188 7.10 13.67 -11.21
C LYS A 188 6.49 14.34 -9.97
N GLY A 189 7.27 14.42 -8.89
CA GLY A 189 6.83 14.96 -7.60
C GLY A 189 5.99 13.99 -6.75
N ARG A 190 5.74 12.76 -7.24
CA ARG A 190 5.02 11.73 -6.50
C ARG A 190 6.00 10.66 -6.04
N ALA A 191 6.05 10.45 -4.74
CA ALA A 191 6.81 9.37 -4.14
C ALA A 191 6.05 8.03 -4.32
N ILE A 192 5.88 7.51 -5.53
CA ILE A 192 5.18 6.23 -5.80
C ILE A 192 6.10 5.34 -6.64
N SER A 193 6.30 4.10 -6.18
CA SER A 193 7.17 3.11 -6.86
C SER A 193 6.43 1.83 -7.26
N HIS A 194 5.28 1.58 -6.63
CA HIS A 194 4.51 0.36 -6.82
C HIS A 194 3.07 0.68 -7.21
N ALA A 195 2.48 -0.22 -7.97
CA ALA A 195 1.06 -0.30 -8.27
C ALA A 195 0.54 -1.70 -7.91
N THR A 196 -0.73 -1.96 -8.17
CA THR A 196 -1.33 -3.29 -7.98
C THR A 196 -1.47 -4.04 -9.29
N LEU A 197 -0.99 -5.28 -9.30
CA LEU A 197 -1.29 -6.29 -10.29
C LEU A 197 -2.32 -7.29 -9.75
N LEU A 198 -3.09 -7.87 -10.66
CA LEU A 198 -4.06 -8.91 -10.39
C LEU A 198 -3.50 -10.24 -10.87
N ALA A 199 -3.07 -11.09 -9.94
CA ALA A 199 -2.53 -12.41 -10.24
C ALA A 199 -3.64 -13.47 -10.26
N GLU A 200 -3.53 -14.48 -11.12
CA GLU A 200 -4.50 -15.56 -11.18
C GLU A 200 -4.53 -16.39 -9.88
N THR A 201 -5.70 -16.95 -9.56
CA THR A 201 -5.83 -17.83 -8.39
C THR A 201 -6.73 -19.02 -8.67
N ASP A 202 -6.40 -20.14 -8.03
CA ASP A 202 -7.18 -21.38 -8.07
C ASP A 202 -8.40 -21.35 -7.12
N LYS A 203 -8.71 -20.20 -6.50
CA LYS A 203 -9.84 -20.09 -5.58
C LYS A 203 -11.16 -20.31 -6.33
N LYS A 204 -12.03 -21.13 -5.74
CA LYS A 204 -13.39 -21.36 -6.26
C LYS A 204 -14.20 -20.06 -6.26
N GLN A 205 -15.00 -19.92 -7.30
CA GLN A 205 -15.91 -18.81 -7.56
C GLN A 205 -17.01 -18.74 -6.49
N TYR A 206 -17.35 -17.54 -6.04
CA TYR A 206 -18.55 -17.29 -5.24
C TYR A 206 -19.26 -16.05 -5.78
N LEU A 207 -20.12 -16.25 -6.78
CA LEU A 207 -20.97 -15.19 -7.32
C LEU A 207 -22.18 -14.92 -6.39
N ASN A 208 -21.92 -14.62 -5.13
CA ASN A 208 -22.94 -14.17 -4.18
C ASN A 208 -22.85 -12.66 -4.01
N ARG A 209 -23.30 -11.93 -5.03
CA ARG A 209 -23.53 -10.49 -4.91
C ARG A 209 -24.91 -10.25 -4.29
N SER A 210 -25.06 -9.12 -3.64
CA SER A 210 -26.30 -8.79 -2.94
C SER A 210 -26.68 -7.34 -3.17
N THR A 211 -27.97 -7.10 -3.20
CA THR A 211 -28.52 -5.75 -3.22
C THR A 211 -28.63 -5.27 -1.78
N ILE A 212 -28.03 -4.12 -1.51
CA ILE A 212 -28.16 -3.40 -0.27
C ILE A 212 -28.93 -2.13 -0.57
N GLY A 213 -30.07 -1.97 0.09
CA GLY A 213 -30.86 -0.74 0.08
C GLY A 213 -30.52 0.17 1.26
N HIS A 214 -30.95 1.42 1.15
CA HIS A 214 -30.86 2.41 2.23
C HIS A 214 -29.45 2.52 2.83
N SER A 215 -28.42 2.57 2.00
CA SER A 215 -27.05 2.61 2.50
C SER A 215 -26.70 3.97 3.10
N ARG A 216 -25.95 3.95 4.20
CA ARG A 216 -25.38 5.12 4.86
C ARG A 216 -23.88 4.96 4.99
N LEU A 217 -23.15 6.02 4.62
CA LEU A 217 -21.71 6.11 4.78
C LEU A 217 -21.32 6.19 6.26
N LEU A 218 -20.40 5.32 6.68
CA LEU A 218 -19.76 5.40 8.00
C LEU A 218 -18.45 6.16 7.93
N GLY A 219 -17.67 5.94 6.87
CA GLY A 219 -16.38 6.61 6.69
C GLY A 219 -15.47 5.91 5.70
N GLU A 220 -14.28 6.47 5.56
CA GLU A 220 -13.26 6.04 4.60
C GLU A 220 -11.92 5.80 5.29
N ILE A 221 -11.26 4.70 4.96
CA ILE A 221 -9.90 4.40 5.41
C ILE A 221 -9.01 4.30 4.17
N PHE A 222 -7.94 5.08 4.15
CA PHE A 222 -6.95 5.11 3.08
C PHE A 222 -5.63 4.50 3.57
N PHE A 223 -5.24 3.36 3.02
CA PHE A 223 -3.91 2.79 3.16
C PHE A 223 -3.05 3.20 1.96
N ARG A 224 -2.14 4.13 2.17
CA ARG A 224 -1.20 4.60 1.14
C ARG A 224 0.05 3.73 1.17
N TYR A 225 0.21 2.85 0.19
CA TYR A 225 1.33 1.92 0.19
C TYR A 225 2.53 2.46 -0.56
N ARG A 226 3.73 2.28 -0.01
CA ARG A 226 5.00 2.78 -0.57
C ARG A 226 6.12 1.80 -0.28
N SER A 227 7.15 1.75 -1.11
CA SER A 227 8.33 0.94 -0.77
C SER A 227 9.00 1.47 0.50
N TYR A 228 9.61 0.57 1.28
CA TYR A 228 10.28 0.92 2.53
C TYR A 228 11.29 2.08 2.36
N ARG A 229 12.09 2.04 1.29
CA ARG A 229 13.04 3.11 0.97
C ARG A 229 12.35 4.47 0.85
N MET A 230 11.17 4.53 0.23
CA MET A 230 10.42 5.78 0.08
C MET A 230 9.80 6.25 1.40
N LEU A 231 9.36 5.33 2.26
CA LEU A 231 8.88 5.67 3.61
C LEU A 231 10.02 6.24 4.46
N LEU A 232 11.17 5.57 4.47
CA LEU A 232 12.37 5.99 5.20
C LEU A 232 12.89 7.34 4.68
N HIS A 233 12.96 7.51 3.37
CA HIS A 233 13.45 8.74 2.75
C HIS A 233 12.56 9.95 3.10
N ARG A 234 11.23 9.75 3.19
CA ARG A 234 10.30 10.81 3.60
C ARG A 234 10.52 11.20 5.07
N CYS A 235 10.78 10.23 5.95
CA CYS A 235 11.11 10.48 7.35
C CYS A 235 12.44 11.22 7.51
N ILE A 236 13.49 10.81 6.79
CA ILE A 236 14.82 11.46 6.84
C ILE A 236 14.74 12.90 6.31
N HIS A 237 14.11 13.14 5.15
CA HIS A 237 13.96 14.50 4.61
C HIS A 237 13.21 15.45 5.57
N LEU A 238 12.25 14.95 6.35
CA LEU A 238 11.53 15.74 7.34
C LEU A 238 12.32 15.98 8.63
N LEU A 239 13.10 15.01 9.10
CA LEU A 239 14.05 15.21 10.20
C LEU A 239 15.12 16.26 9.84
N LEU A 240 15.58 16.27 8.58
CA LEU A 240 16.54 17.24 8.05
C LEU A 240 15.95 18.65 7.85
N ARG A 241 14.63 18.78 7.62
CA ARG A 241 13.97 20.11 7.64
C ARG A 241 13.94 20.75 9.04
N ARG A 242 14.03 19.93 10.09
CA ARG A 242 14.04 20.39 11.49
C ARG A 242 15.46 20.59 12.03
N HIS A 243 16.47 19.93 11.45
CA HIS A 243 17.88 20.10 11.79
C HIS A 243 18.73 20.23 10.52
N PHE A 244 19.36 21.40 10.35
CA PHE A 244 20.36 21.71 9.32
C PHE A 244 21.52 20.70 9.37
N LEU A 245 21.37 19.54 8.73
CA LEU A 245 22.43 18.57 8.51
C LEU A 245 22.60 18.37 7.02
N THR A 246 23.79 18.72 6.52
CA THR A 246 24.17 18.65 5.11
C THR A 246 24.55 17.22 4.76
N PHE A 247 23.63 16.47 4.15
CA PHE A 247 23.97 15.28 3.39
C PHE A 247 24.20 15.64 1.92
N ASN A 248 24.99 14.78 1.25
CA ASN A 248 25.45 14.94 -0.13
C ASN A 248 24.26 15.18 -1.08
N ALA A 249 24.08 16.42 -1.52
CA ALA A 249 22.96 16.85 -2.36
C ALA A 249 22.88 16.07 -3.68
N GLU A 250 24.01 15.56 -4.18
CA GLU A 250 24.08 14.75 -5.40
C GLU A 250 23.30 13.44 -5.32
N ALA A 251 23.33 12.73 -4.18
CA ALA A 251 22.56 11.49 -4.01
C ALA A 251 21.05 11.77 -4.02
N LEU A 252 20.63 12.88 -3.39
CA LEU A 252 19.24 13.35 -3.34
C LEU A 252 18.74 13.89 -4.68
N GLN A 253 19.64 14.43 -5.52
CA GLN A 253 19.36 14.87 -6.88
C GLN A 253 19.32 13.70 -7.88
N HIS A 254 20.12 12.65 -7.66
CA HIS A 254 20.11 11.43 -8.44
C HIS A 254 18.81 10.63 -8.20
N GLU A 255 18.33 10.61 -6.96
CA GLU A 255 17.05 10.03 -6.56
C GLU A 255 15.85 11.01 -6.67
N MET A 256 16.11 12.25 -7.12
CA MET A 256 15.12 13.29 -7.47
C MET A 256 14.19 13.78 -6.33
N ILE A 257 14.69 13.86 -5.11
CA ILE A 257 13.95 14.45 -3.98
C ILE A 257 14.11 15.99 -3.92
N ILE A 258 15.20 16.52 -4.47
CA ILE A 258 15.44 17.96 -4.63
C ILE A 258 15.53 18.25 -6.14
N PRO A 259 15.01 19.39 -6.65
CA PRO A 259 15.21 19.78 -8.04
C PRO A 259 16.70 19.77 -8.40
N ARG A 260 17.05 19.13 -9.51
CA ARG A 260 18.41 19.24 -10.05
C ARG A 260 18.67 20.72 -10.37
N THR A 261 19.79 21.24 -9.87
CA THR A 261 20.33 22.50 -10.40
C THR A 261 20.51 22.32 -11.90
N PRO A 262 20.00 23.24 -12.75
CA PRO A 262 20.11 23.09 -14.19
C PRO A 262 21.59 22.94 -14.54
N SER A 263 21.92 21.90 -15.32
CA SER A 263 23.29 21.66 -15.75
C SER A 263 23.85 22.95 -16.36
N PRO A 264 25.07 23.38 -16.00
CA PRO A 264 25.70 24.50 -16.64
C PRO A 264 25.67 24.26 -18.15
N LYS A 265 25.21 25.24 -18.92
CA LYS A 265 25.26 25.20 -20.38
C LYS A 265 26.71 24.90 -20.76
N LEU A 266 26.97 23.69 -21.25
CA LEU A 266 28.24 23.33 -21.87
C LEU A 266 28.40 24.26 -23.08
N SER A 267 29.22 25.29 -22.92
CA SER A 267 29.87 25.93 -24.04
C SER A 267 30.73 24.86 -24.69
N ALA A 268 30.43 24.56 -25.95
CA ALA A 268 31.16 23.62 -26.76
C ALA A 268 32.65 23.99 -26.81
N THR A 269 33.49 23.22 -26.12
CA THR A 269 34.88 22.84 -26.48
C THR A 269 35.58 22.21 -25.28
N ALA A 270 35.63 20.88 -25.20
CA ALA A 270 36.76 20.12 -24.65
C ALA A 270 36.50 18.63 -24.83
N GLY A 271 37.49 17.92 -25.37
CA GLY A 271 37.44 16.51 -25.73
C GLY A 271 37.32 15.58 -24.51
N LEU A 272 36.89 14.36 -24.81
CA LEU A 272 36.90 13.22 -23.92
C LEU A 272 38.35 12.75 -23.73
N ASP A 273 38.88 12.81 -22.51
CA ASP A 273 40.10 12.10 -22.12
C ASP A 273 39.81 11.12 -20.97
N GLU A 274 40.32 9.90 -21.09
CA GLU A 274 40.20 8.75 -20.18
C GLU A 274 40.92 8.93 -18.82
N ASP A 275 41.28 10.15 -18.42
CA ASP A 275 42.12 10.40 -17.23
C ASP A 275 41.32 10.71 -15.94
N SER A 276 40.02 10.40 -15.90
CA SER A 276 39.14 10.80 -14.79
C SER A 276 39.32 10.02 -13.48
N LEU A 277 40.21 9.01 -13.44
CA LEU A 277 40.50 8.23 -12.22
C LEU A 277 41.80 8.68 -11.52
N SER A 278 42.66 9.45 -12.17
CA SER A 278 43.96 9.88 -11.63
C SER A 278 43.88 11.18 -10.79
N HIS A 279 42.73 11.86 -10.78
CA HIS A 279 42.52 13.12 -10.05
C HIS A 279 41.90 12.98 -8.65
N LEU A 280 41.60 11.77 -8.18
CA LEU A 280 41.08 11.60 -6.82
C LEU A 280 42.22 11.78 -5.81
N SER A 281 42.11 12.81 -4.98
CA SER A 281 43.05 13.03 -3.88
C SER A 281 43.04 11.84 -2.92
N GLU A 282 44.16 11.54 -2.27
CA GLU A 282 44.25 10.43 -1.30
C GLU A 282 43.22 10.58 -0.16
N SER A 283 42.84 11.81 0.17
CA SER A 283 41.75 12.14 1.08
C SER A 283 40.37 11.70 0.56
N ASP A 284 40.09 11.85 -0.74
CA ASP A 284 38.84 11.42 -1.35
C ASP A 284 38.74 9.91 -1.43
N ILE A 285 39.85 9.24 -1.73
CA ILE A 285 39.94 7.78 -1.72
C ILE A 285 39.72 7.25 -0.29
N ARG A 286 40.34 7.86 0.72
CA ARG A 286 40.11 7.50 2.14
C ARG A 286 38.68 7.73 2.56
N ARG A 287 38.06 8.85 2.16
CA ARG A 287 36.65 9.16 2.47
C ARG A 287 35.71 8.15 1.84
N LEU A 288 35.88 7.84 0.56
CA LEU A 288 35.08 6.84 -0.16
C LEU A 288 35.27 5.43 0.40
N ALA A 289 36.49 5.07 0.79
CA ALA A 289 36.78 3.80 1.44
C ALA A 289 36.07 3.68 2.80
N LEU A 290 36.08 4.74 3.61
CA LEU A 290 35.36 4.78 4.89
C LEU A 290 33.84 4.71 4.71
N GLU A 291 33.30 5.39 3.70
CA GLU A 291 31.87 5.36 3.36
C GLU A 291 31.42 3.96 2.91
N ARG A 292 32.20 3.30 2.04
CA ARG A 292 31.98 1.91 1.62
C ARG A 292 32.09 0.94 2.80
N LEU A 293 33.02 1.17 3.73
CA LEU A 293 33.21 0.34 4.90
C LEU A 293 32.05 0.49 5.90
N HIS A 294 31.53 1.71 6.06
CA HIS A 294 30.31 1.97 6.83
C HIS A 294 29.09 1.30 6.20
N ASP A 295 28.90 1.39 4.88
CA ASP A 295 27.82 0.70 4.18
C ASP A 295 27.89 -0.83 4.33
N THR A 296 29.10 -1.38 4.33
CA THR A 296 29.33 -2.82 4.53
C THR A 296 29.01 -3.22 5.97
N GLN A 297 29.39 -2.41 6.96
CA GLN A 297 29.06 -2.63 8.37
C GLN A 297 27.55 -2.52 8.63
N VAL A 298 26.86 -1.56 8.00
CA VAL A 298 25.40 -1.43 8.09
C VAL A 298 24.71 -2.66 7.48
N ARG A 299 25.19 -3.19 6.34
CA ARG A 299 24.70 -4.45 5.77
C ARG A 299 24.95 -5.66 6.69
N GLN A 300 26.14 -5.78 7.28
CA GLN A 300 26.46 -6.87 8.21
C GLN A 300 25.63 -6.80 9.50
N LEU A 301 25.40 -5.60 10.05
CA LEU A 301 24.49 -5.40 11.18
C LEU A 301 23.05 -5.78 10.82
N PHE A 302 22.64 -5.59 9.57
CA PHE A 302 21.35 -5.99 9.06
C PHE A 302 21.21 -7.52 8.95
N GLU A 303 22.22 -8.21 8.43
CA GLU A 303 22.27 -9.69 8.38
C GLU A 303 22.29 -10.31 9.78
N LEU A 304 23.06 -9.74 10.70
CA LEU A 304 23.12 -10.20 12.10
C LEU A 304 21.78 -10.00 12.83
N ARG A 305 21.03 -8.95 12.50
CA ARG A 305 19.69 -8.70 13.06
C ARG A 305 18.66 -9.68 12.52
N GLN A 306 18.72 -10.00 11.22
CA GLN A 306 17.89 -11.05 10.59
C GLN A 306 18.20 -12.44 11.18
N LEU A 307 19.48 -12.77 11.42
CA LEU A 307 19.86 -14.04 12.07
C LEU A 307 19.43 -14.13 13.54
N ARG A 308 19.43 -13.02 14.29
CA ARG A 308 18.94 -13.00 15.69
C ARG A 308 17.44 -13.21 15.78
N THR A 309 16.65 -12.64 14.88
CA THR A 309 15.20 -12.87 14.82
C THR A 309 14.84 -14.31 14.43
N SER A 310 15.70 -14.98 13.65
CA SER A 310 15.51 -16.39 13.26
C SER A 310 15.91 -17.37 14.36
N LYS A 311 16.94 -17.06 15.18
CA LYS A 311 17.40 -17.95 16.27
C LYS A 311 16.56 -17.91 17.54
N THR A 312 15.80 -16.83 17.79
CA THR A 312 14.87 -16.77 18.93
C THR A 312 13.68 -17.73 18.84
N TRP A 313 13.52 -18.46 17.73
CA TRP A 313 12.48 -19.49 17.54
C TRP A 313 12.90 -20.93 17.89
N LEU A 314 14.17 -21.19 18.24
CA LEU A 314 14.65 -22.56 18.48
C LEU A 314 14.86 -22.95 19.96
N ALA A 315 14.41 -22.14 20.93
CA ALA A 315 14.53 -22.50 22.34
C ALA A 315 13.22 -22.26 23.12
N ARG A 316 12.28 -23.20 22.97
CA ARG A 316 11.34 -23.54 24.06
C ARG A 316 11.21 -25.06 24.14
N PRO A 317 11.46 -25.67 25.31
CA PRO A 317 11.38 -27.12 25.48
C PRO A 317 9.92 -27.56 25.45
N SER A 318 9.67 -28.65 24.73
CA SER A 318 8.39 -29.34 24.66
C SER A 318 7.97 -29.85 26.05
N ALA A 319 6.90 -29.28 26.61
CA ALA A 319 6.22 -29.86 27.75
C ALA A 319 5.44 -31.11 27.26
N VAL A 320 6.01 -32.28 27.51
CA VAL A 320 5.32 -33.56 27.37
C VAL A 320 4.42 -33.74 28.61
N THR A 321 3.12 -33.59 28.42
CA THR A 321 2.12 -34.05 29.39
C THR A 321 2.05 -35.58 29.35
N PHE A 322 2.58 -36.23 30.38
CA PHE A 322 2.39 -37.66 30.62
C PHE A 322 1.06 -37.84 31.39
N SER A 323 0.07 -38.47 30.76
CA SER A 323 -1.08 -39.03 31.47
C SER A 323 -0.67 -40.36 32.10
N GLY A 324 -0.66 -40.42 33.43
CA GLY A 324 -0.40 -41.63 34.19
C GLY A 324 -1.48 -41.83 35.25
N LEU A 325 -2.38 -42.78 34.99
CA LEU A 325 -3.12 -43.51 36.03
C LEU A 325 -2.12 -44.25 36.93
N LEU A 326 -2.31 -44.22 38.25
CA LEU A 326 -2.56 -45.40 39.11
C LEU A 326 -2.40 -45.09 40.61
N TYR A 327 -3.36 -45.65 41.36
CA TYR A 327 -3.53 -45.79 42.83
C TYR A 327 -3.91 -44.55 43.64
#